data_AF-A0AAW7RET0-F1
#
_entry.id   AF-A0AAW7RET0-F1
#
_cell.length_a   1.000
_cell.length_b   1.000
_cell.length_c   1.000
_cell.angle_alpha   90.00
_cell.angle_beta   90.00
_cell.angle_gamma   90.00
#
_symmetry.space_group_name_H-M   'P 1'
#
loop_
_entity.id
_entity.type
_entity.pdbx_description
1 polymer ?
#
loop_
_entity_poly.entity_id
_entity_poly.type
_entity_poly.pdbx_seq_one_letter_code
_entity_poly.pdbx_strand_id
1 'polypeptide(L)'
;MSMEFEVPPGIGNVDQWRTHCRRIRARAEDFLADRLSLVETARELLRLAYWAKVGGDPEFQVFRMIDTETRFLPVGEVRKYWAPEALEREDVQIRATEATWSERARYAADRLVERYQWTLPRNRRLATRRETPRPAAGPDQAPHS
;
A
#
# COMPACT_ATOMS: atom_id res chain seq x y z
N MET A 1 0.14 -20.42 -8.20
CA MET A 1 -0.55 -19.79 -9.35
C MET A 1 0.14 -18.49 -9.67
N SER A 2 0.74 -18.40 -10.85
CA SER A 2 1.28 -17.14 -11.35
C SER A 2 0.10 -16.30 -11.79
N MET A 3 -0.26 -15.25 -11.03
CA MET A 3 -1.17 -14.23 -11.57
C MET A 3 -0.42 -13.55 -12.71
N GLU A 4 -0.79 -13.85 -13.94
CA GLU A 4 -0.43 -13.05 -15.11
C GLU A 4 -1.14 -11.71 -14.92
N PHE A 5 -0.41 -10.71 -14.42
CA PHE A 5 -0.93 -9.35 -14.35
C PHE A 5 -0.94 -8.79 -15.77
N GLU A 6 -2.13 -8.75 -16.36
CA GLU A 6 -2.35 -8.14 -17.66
C GLU A 6 -2.04 -6.65 -17.60
N VAL A 7 -1.26 -6.17 -18.57
CA VAL A 7 -0.97 -4.74 -18.70
C VAL A 7 -2.25 -4.05 -19.14
N PRO A 8 -2.74 -3.03 -18.41
CA PRO A 8 -3.96 -2.34 -18.79
C PRO A 8 -3.89 -1.74 -20.21
N PRO A 9 -5.01 -1.67 -20.95
CA PRO A 9 -5.03 -1.12 -22.29
C PRO A 9 -4.55 0.34 -22.32
N GLY A 10 -3.79 0.68 -23.36
CA GLY A 10 -3.23 2.02 -23.56
C GLY A 10 -2.05 2.38 -22.64
N ILE A 11 -1.37 1.40 -22.05
CA ILE A 11 -0.02 1.57 -21.50
C ILE A 11 0.97 1.40 -22.66
N GLY A 12 1.62 2.50 -23.06
CA GLY A 12 2.64 2.48 -24.12
C GLY A 12 4.04 2.08 -23.63
N ASN A 13 4.34 2.27 -22.35
CA ASN A 13 5.64 1.97 -21.76
C ASN A 13 5.50 0.98 -20.59
N VAL A 14 5.71 -0.31 -20.90
CA VAL A 14 5.53 -1.42 -19.95
C VAL A 14 6.55 -1.37 -18.80
N ASP A 15 7.78 -0.95 -19.06
CA ASP A 15 8.82 -0.89 -18.02
C ASP A 15 8.58 0.25 -17.02
N GLN A 16 8.09 1.40 -17.52
CA GLN A 16 7.62 2.48 -16.68
C GLN A 16 6.40 2.05 -15.86
N TRP A 17 5.45 1.35 -16.47
CA TRP A 17 4.29 0.79 -15.76
C TRP A 17 4.70 -0.19 -14.64
N ARG A 18 5.62 -1.13 -14.92
CA ARG A 18 6.19 -2.04 -13.91
C ARG A 18 6.87 -1.27 -12.78
N THR A 19 7.53 -0.16 -13.10
CA THR A 19 8.15 0.72 -12.10
C THR A 19 7.09 1.39 -11.22
N HIS A 20 5.97 1.83 -11.78
CA HIS A 20 4.84 2.35 -10.99
C HIS A 20 4.24 1.27 -10.08
N CYS A 21 4.01 0.06 -10.57
CA CYS A 21 3.52 -1.06 -9.75
C CYS A 21 4.47 -1.36 -8.58
N ARG A 22 5.80 -1.34 -8.82
CA ARG A 22 6.79 -1.53 -7.75
C ARG A 22 6.72 -0.40 -6.71
N ARG A 23 6.53 0.85 -7.16
CA ARG A 23 6.41 2.01 -6.27
C ARG A 23 5.12 1.96 -5.44
N ILE A 24 4.00 1.49 -6.01
CA ILE A 24 2.74 1.29 -5.26
C ILE A 24 2.99 0.36 -4.08
N ARG A 25 3.60 -0.81 -4.33
CA ARG A 25 3.95 -1.76 -3.26
C ARG A 25 4.85 -1.12 -2.21
N ALA A 26 5.92 -0.45 -2.64
CA ALA A 26 6.87 0.18 -1.72
C ALA A 26 6.23 1.24 -0.83
N ARG A 27 5.28 2.04 -1.36
CA ARG A 27 4.56 3.05 -0.57
C ARG A 27 3.56 2.43 0.41
N ALA A 28 2.91 1.34 0.02
CA ALA A 28 2.08 0.57 0.95
C ALA A 28 2.94 -0.06 2.07
N GLU A 29 4.12 -0.60 1.76
CA GLU A 29 5.10 -1.12 2.74
C GLU A 29 5.63 0.00 3.66
N ASP A 30 5.88 1.20 3.14
CA ASP A 30 6.30 2.36 3.93
C ASP A 30 5.21 2.79 4.92
N PHE A 31 3.96 2.81 4.48
CA PHE A 31 2.81 3.13 5.34
C PHE A 31 2.60 2.09 6.44
N LEU A 32 2.64 0.80 6.12
CA LEU A 32 2.48 -0.28 7.10
C LEU A 32 3.61 -0.31 8.13
N ALA A 33 4.79 0.22 7.78
CA ALA A 33 5.92 0.34 8.69
C ALA A 33 6.02 1.73 9.34
N ASP A 34 4.93 2.52 9.31
CA ASP A 34 4.80 3.85 9.89
C ASP A 34 5.89 4.85 9.42
N ARG A 35 6.48 4.65 8.22
CA ARG A 35 7.44 5.57 7.58
C ARG A 35 6.77 6.69 6.78
N LEU A 36 5.49 6.54 6.45
CA LEU A 36 4.67 7.54 5.79
C LEU A 36 3.37 7.72 6.57
N SER A 37 2.90 8.97 6.68
CA SER A 37 1.58 9.24 7.25
C SER A 37 0.45 8.75 6.34
N LEU A 38 -0.76 8.65 6.88
CA LEU A 38 -1.95 8.25 6.14
C LEU A 38 -2.21 9.17 4.94
N VAL A 39 -2.10 10.48 5.15
CA VAL A 39 -2.39 11.50 4.14
C VAL A 39 -1.32 11.52 3.04
N GLU A 40 -0.04 11.42 3.41
CA GLU A 40 1.05 11.31 2.41
C GLU A 40 0.91 10.05 1.57
N THR A 41 0.58 8.94 2.22
CA THR A 41 0.35 7.65 1.55
C THR A 41 -0.78 7.75 0.55
N ALA A 42 -1.92 8.34 0.93
CA ALA A 42 -3.07 8.52 0.04
C ALA A 42 -2.68 9.31 -1.23
N ARG A 43 -2.00 10.45 -1.06
CA ARG A 43 -1.57 11.31 -2.17
C ARG A 43 -0.59 10.62 -3.10
N GLU A 44 0.42 9.93 -2.56
CA GLU A 44 1.40 9.20 -3.38
C GLU A 44 0.77 8.01 -4.10
N LEU A 45 -0.07 7.22 -3.42
CA LEU A 45 -0.73 6.06 -4.02
C LEU A 45 -1.69 6.47 -5.14
N LEU A 46 -2.49 7.52 -4.97
CA LEU A 46 -3.42 7.99 -6.00
C LEU A 46 -2.69 8.51 -7.24
N ARG A 47 -1.57 9.22 -7.05
CA ARG A 47 -0.71 9.67 -8.16
C ARG A 47 -0.18 8.47 -8.94
N LEU A 48 0.30 7.43 -8.26
CA LEU A 48 0.78 6.21 -8.91
C LEU A 48 -0.34 5.41 -9.56
N ALA A 49 -1.51 5.34 -8.94
CA ALA A 49 -2.68 4.63 -9.46
C ALA A 49 -3.19 5.23 -10.77
N TYR A 50 -3.12 6.56 -10.92
CA TYR A 50 -3.40 7.25 -12.17
C TYR A 50 -2.49 6.75 -13.30
N TRP A 51 -1.17 6.77 -13.09
CA TRP A 51 -0.20 6.33 -14.10
C TRP A 51 -0.26 4.83 -14.39
N ALA A 52 -0.56 4.02 -13.39
CA ALA A 52 -0.73 2.58 -13.54
C ALA A 52 -2.11 2.17 -14.08
N LYS A 53 -3.05 3.13 -14.26
CA LYS A 53 -4.44 2.91 -14.68
C LYS A 53 -5.21 1.92 -13.80
N VAL A 54 -4.96 1.96 -12.49
CA VAL A 54 -5.58 1.07 -11.49
C VAL A 54 -6.42 1.83 -10.47
N GLY A 55 -6.66 3.14 -10.68
CA GLY A 55 -7.41 3.98 -9.74
C GLY A 55 -8.89 3.60 -9.56
N GLY A 56 -9.37 2.59 -10.29
CA GLY A 56 -10.69 1.97 -10.12
C GLY A 56 -10.72 0.88 -9.04
N ASP A 57 -9.57 0.32 -8.65
CA ASP A 57 -9.56 -0.82 -7.72
C ASP A 57 -10.05 -0.39 -6.31
N PRO A 58 -10.72 -1.29 -5.58
CA PRO A 58 -11.33 -0.97 -4.28
C PRO A 58 -10.35 -0.37 -3.27
N GLU A 59 -9.11 -0.86 -3.24
CA GLU A 59 -8.08 -0.39 -2.33
C GLU A 59 -7.74 1.09 -2.59
N PHE A 60 -7.69 1.53 -3.86
CA PHE A 60 -7.44 2.93 -4.20
C PHE A 60 -8.65 3.83 -3.93
N GLN A 61 -9.87 3.30 -3.88
CA GLN A 61 -11.04 4.09 -3.49
C GLN A 61 -10.98 4.51 -2.03
N VAL A 62 -10.44 3.66 -1.14
CA VAL A 62 -10.20 4.02 0.27
C VAL A 62 -9.26 5.24 0.34
N PHE A 63 -8.14 5.18 -0.38
CA PHE A 63 -7.19 6.31 -0.43
C PHE A 63 -7.78 7.55 -1.10
N ARG A 64 -8.69 7.38 -2.08
CA ARG A 64 -9.42 8.50 -2.72
C ARG A 64 -10.35 9.21 -1.74
N MET A 65 -11.06 8.48 -0.89
CA MET A 65 -11.91 9.06 0.14
C MET A 65 -11.06 9.86 1.14
N ILE A 66 -9.95 9.28 1.61
CA ILE A 66 -9.00 9.96 2.49
C ILE A 66 -8.45 11.23 1.83
N ASP A 67 -7.98 11.19 0.58
CA ASP A 67 -7.49 12.38 -0.13
C ASP A 67 -8.57 13.45 -0.27
N THR A 68 -9.82 13.05 -0.53
CA THR A 68 -10.92 13.99 -0.65
C THR A 68 -11.18 14.72 0.66
N GLU A 69 -11.17 14.01 1.79
CA GLU A 69 -11.36 14.58 3.13
C GLU A 69 -10.16 15.42 3.61
N THR A 70 -8.96 15.13 3.10
CA THR A 70 -7.70 15.74 3.58
C THR A 70 -7.00 16.63 2.56
N ARG A 71 -7.63 16.89 1.42
CA ARG A 71 -7.05 17.66 0.29
C ARG A 71 -6.54 19.04 0.71
N PHE A 72 -7.27 19.69 1.62
CA PHE A 72 -6.98 21.04 2.09
C PHE A 72 -6.00 21.07 3.27
N LEU A 73 -5.68 19.90 3.86
CA LEU A 73 -4.82 19.84 5.05
C LEU A 73 -3.34 19.98 4.67
N PRO A 74 -2.57 20.78 5.42
CA PRO A 74 -1.15 20.99 5.18
C PRO A 74 -0.33 19.79 5.64
N VAL A 75 0.07 18.94 4.69
CA VAL A 75 0.89 17.74 4.95
C VAL A 75 2.11 17.74 4.01
N GLY A 76 3.27 17.39 4.57
CA GLY A 76 4.56 17.42 3.89
C GLY A 76 5.14 18.84 3.74
N GLU A 77 5.84 19.07 2.63
CA GLU A 77 6.61 20.30 2.38
C GLU A 77 5.79 21.60 2.41
N VAL A 78 4.48 21.55 2.18
CA VAL A 78 3.63 22.76 2.21
C VAL A 78 3.57 23.40 3.60
N ARG A 79 3.80 22.62 4.67
CA ARG A 79 3.76 23.08 6.06
C ARG A 79 4.76 24.20 6.34
N LYS A 80 5.88 24.28 5.60
CA LYS A 80 6.88 25.35 5.76
C LYS A 80 6.37 26.75 5.39
N TYR A 81 5.23 26.83 4.70
CA TYR A 81 4.60 28.09 4.30
C TYR A 81 3.43 28.49 5.20
N TRP A 82 3.13 27.71 6.24
CA TRP A 82 2.00 27.95 7.14
C TRP A 82 2.47 28.52 8.48
N ALA A 83 1.63 29.36 9.08
CA ALA A 83 1.86 29.84 10.45
C ALA A 83 1.77 28.69 11.46
N PRO A 84 2.60 28.65 12.51
CA PRO A 84 2.58 27.59 13.52
C PRO A 84 1.20 27.35 14.14
N GLU A 85 0.46 28.42 14.47
CA GLU A 85 -0.86 28.34 15.10
C GLU A 85 -1.91 27.74 14.16
N ALA A 86 -1.77 28.00 12.85
CA ALA A 86 -2.62 27.37 11.84
C ALA A 86 -2.31 25.88 11.73
N LEU A 87 -1.04 25.49 11.77
CA LEU A 87 -0.63 24.07 11.75
C LEU A 87 -1.18 23.31 12.96
N GLU A 88 -1.09 23.88 14.17
CA GLU A 88 -1.63 23.24 15.39
C GLU A 88 -3.13 22.95 15.28
N ARG A 89 -3.89 23.89 14.71
CA ARG A 89 -5.32 23.72 14.47
C ARG A 89 -5.60 22.60 13.47
N GLU A 90 -4.91 22.61 12.31
CA GLU A 90 -5.13 21.59 11.28
C GLU A 90 -4.63 20.19 11.72
N ASP A 91 -3.61 20.12 12.58
CA ASP A 91 -3.08 18.87 13.12
C ASP A 91 -4.13 18.11 13.97
N VAL A 92 -5.08 18.81 14.59
CA VAL A 92 -6.24 18.17 15.26
C VAL A 92 -7.08 17.41 14.23
N GLN A 93 -7.35 18.03 13.09
CA GLN A 93 -8.16 17.41 12.04
C GLN A 93 -7.41 16.26 11.34
N ILE A 94 -6.09 16.39 11.16
CA ILE A 94 -5.24 15.30 10.66
C ILE A 94 -5.37 14.09 11.60
N ARG A 95 -5.16 14.27 12.91
CA ARG A 95 -5.26 13.17 13.89
C ARG A 95 -6.63 12.51 13.92
N ALA A 96 -7.71 13.31 13.84
CA ALA A 96 -9.08 12.79 13.82
C ALA A 96 -9.35 11.94 12.57
N THR A 97 -8.87 12.39 11.41
CA THR A 97 -8.97 11.65 10.16
C THR A 97 -8.15 10.37 10.22
N GLU A 98 -6.92 10.44 10.72
CA GLU A 98 -6.05 9.26 10.88
C GLU A 98 -6.67 8.21 11.79
N ALA A 99 -7.24 8.61 12.92
CA ALA A 99 -7.94 7.69 13.82
C ALA A 99 -9.10 6.97 13.11
N THR A 100 -9.90 7.72 12.33
CA THR A 100 -11.08 7.21 11.62
C THR A 100 -10.72 6.23 10.50
N TRP A 101 -9.64 6.47 9.77
CA TRP A 101 -9.30 5.73 8.56
C TRP A 101 -8.20 4.69 8.74
N SER A 102 -7.43 4.75 9.84
CA SER A 102 -6.23 3.92 10.05
C SER A 102 -6.42 2.44 9.76
N GLU A 103 -7.45 1.81 10.32
CA GLU A 103 -7.72 0.38 10.15
C GLU A 103 -8.01 0.03 8.69
N ARG A 104 -8.93 0.77 8.05
CA ARG A 104 -9.31 0.55 6.63
C ARG A 104 -8.14 0.81 5.69
N ALA A 105 -7.35 1.85 5.95
CA ALA A 105 -6.19 2.19 5.15
C ALA A 105 -5.09 1.11 5.29
N ARG A 106 -4.86 0.60 6.51
CA ARG A 106 -3.88 -0.48 6.75
C ARG A 106 -4.32 -1.77 6.07
N TYR A 107 -5.60 -2.13 6.16
CA TYR A 107 -6.15 -3.27 5.42
C TYR A 107 -5.98 -3.10 3.91
N ALA A 108 -6.34 -1.94 3.35
CA ALA A 108 -6.16 -1.65 1.93
C ALA A 108 -4.67 -1.70 1.51
N ALA A 109 -3.76 -1.17 2.34
CA ALA A 109 -2.33 -1.23 2.09
C ALA A 109 -1.79 -2.66 2.09
N ASP A 110 -2.21 -3.50 3.03
CA ASP A 110 -1.83 -4.92 3.08
C ASP A 110 -2.26 -5.66 1.81
N ARG A 111 -3.50 -5.44 1.37
CA ARG A 111 -4.03 -5.99 0.10
C ARG A 111 -3.24 -5.50 -1.12
N LEU A 112 -2.78 -4.25 -1.13
CA LEU A 112 -1.90 -3.74 -2.19
C LEU A 112 -0.53 -4.40 -2.15
N VAL A 113 0.06 -4.61 -0.96
CA VAL A 113 1.33 -5.33 -0.82
C VAL A 113 1.23 -6.75 -1.38
N GLU A 114 0.18 -7.47 -0.98
CA GLU A 114 -0.10 -8.82 -1.47
C GLU A 114 -0.29 -8.84 -2.99
N ARG A 115 -1.14 -7.93 -3.53
CA ARG A 115 -1.42 -7.84 -4.97
C ARG A 115 -0.15 -7.57 -5.77
N TYR A 116 0.71 -6.65 -5.31
CA TYR A 116 1.92 -6.26 -6.04
C TYR A 116 3.17 -7.03 -5.63
N GLN A 117 3.06 -8.13 -4.87
CA GLN A 117 4.20 -8.97 -4.44
C GLN A 117 5.05 -9.46 -5.63
N TRP A 118 4.44 -9.66 -6.79
CA TRP A 118 5.13 -10.06 -8.02
C TRP A 118 6.15 -9.02 -8.48
N THR A 119 6.06 -7.76 -8.05
CA THR A 119 7.07 -6.75 -8.41
C THR A 119 8.39 -6.93 -7.64
N LEU A 120 8.48 -7.90 -6.72
CA LEU A 120 9.71 -8.23 -6.00
C LEU A 120 10.75 -8.87 -6.92
N PRO A 121 12.05 -8.55 -6.73
CA PRO A 121 13.12 -9.33 -7.36
C PRO A 121 13.05 -10.80 -6.92
N ARG A 122 13.51 -11.70 -7.78
CA ARG A 122 13.36 -13.16 -7.65
C ARG A 122 13.86 -13.71 -6.31
N ASN A 123 14.91 -13.11 -5.74
CA ASN A 123 15.48 -13.49 -4.44
C ASN A 123 14.54 -13.22 -3.25
N ARG A 124 13.75 -12.12 -3.28
CA ARG A 124 12.80 -11.78 -2.20
C ARG A 124 11.50 -12.58 -2.27
N ARG A 125 11.04 -12.99 -3.47
CA ARG A 125 9.83 -13.84 -3.63
C ARG A 125 9.96 -15.23 -3.00
N LEU A 126 11.20 -15.73 -2.87
CA LEU A 126 11.47 -17.05 -2.29
C LEU A 126 11.51 -17.02 -0.76
N ALA A 127 11.77 -15.86 -0.15
CA ALA A 127 11.75 -15.69 1.30
C ALA A 127 10.31 -15.73 1.84
N THR A 128 9.38 -15.02 1.20
CA THR A 128 7.96 -14.98 1.61
C THR A 128 7.22 -16.30 1.44
N ARG A 129 7.73 -17.24 0.63
CA ARG A 129 7.18 -18.61 0.49
C ARG A 129 7.66 -19.59 1.55
N ARG A 130 8.74 -19.29 2.26
CA ARG A 130 9.37 -20.22 3.24
C ARG A 130 8.76 -20.14 4.64
N GLU A 131 7.91 -19.15 4.92
CA GLU A 131 7.30 -18.93 6.24
C GLU A 131 5.94 -19.60 6.44
N THR A 132 5.40 -20.35 5.48
CA THR A 132 4.28 -21.25 5.77
C THR A 132 4.81 -22.47 6.52
N PRO A 133 4.46 -22.70 7.80
CA PRO A 133 4.89 -23.90 8.49
C PRO A 133 4.27 -25.08 7.76
N ARG A 134 5.11 -25.99 7.27
CA ARG A 134 4.68 -27.32 6.86
C ARG A 134 3.92 -27.91 8.06
N PRO A 135 2.66 -28.38 7.92
CA PRO A 135 1.97 -29.00 9.03
C PRO A 135 2.85 -30.13 9.56
N ALA A 136 3.10 -30.11 10.87
CA ALA A 136 3.92 -31.09 11.55
C ALA A 136 3.42 -32.49 11.17
N ALA A 137 4.33 -33.33 10.68
CA ALA A 137 4.02 -34.74 10.46
C ALA A 137 3.56 -35.34 11.79
N GLY A 138 2.31 -35.77 11.85
CA GLY A 138 1.75 -36.46 13.02
C GLY A 138 2.53 -37.76 13.28
N PRO A 139 2.82 -38.09 14.55
CA PRO A 139 3.56 -39.29 14.87
C PRO A 139 2.57 -40.44 15.08
N ASP A 140 2.27 -41.23 14.04
CA ASP A 140 1.83 -42.60 14.29
C ASP A 140 1.87 -43.44 13.01
N GLN A 141 2.91 -44.28 12.86
CA GLN A 141 2.80 -45.65 12.35
C GLN A 141 4.01 -46.43 12.89
N ALA A 142 3.84 -47.04 14.07
CA ALA A 142 4.70 -48.13 14.51
C ALA A 142 4.35 -49.41 13.73
N PRO A 143 5.33 -50.26 13.38
CA PRO A 143 5.06 -51.50 12.65
C PRO A 143 4.52 -52.57 13.62
N HIS A 144 3.33 -53.10 13.33
CA HIS A 144 2.89 -54.35 13.94
C HIS A 144 3.61 -55.54 13.26
N SER A 145 4.12 -56.41 14.13
CA SER A 145 4.76 -57.71 13.85
C SER A 145 3.85 -58.69 13.14
#